data_AF-A0A0Q6X279-F1
#
_entry.id   AF-A0A0Q6X279-F1
#
_cell.length_a   1.000
_cell.length_b   1.000
_cell.length_c   1.000
_cell.angle_alpha   90.00
_cell.angle_beta   90.00
_cell.angle_gamma   90.00
#
_symmetry.space_group_name_H-M   'P 1'
#
loop_
_entity.id
_entity.type
_entity.pdbx_description
1 polymer ?
#
loop_
_entity_poly.entity_id
_entity_poly.type
_entity_poly.pdbx_seq_one_letter_code
_entity_poly.pdbx_strand_id
1 'polypeptide(L)'
;MGADAFIAFYGIKFGLDPDDEEGLDACDTGSDVRCQKARSVGLETYTGRMTDGEDYFLYIGTRLASLGIEHDQYVTQSVEQLSSLAANVMAKLRAAEFPQSPELHFQFVGQY
;
A
#
# COMPACT_ATOMS: atom_id res chain seq x y z
N MET A 1 -12.21 4.21 -19.21
CA MET A 1 -12.60 2.84 -18.85
C MET A 1 -11.71 2.47 -17.70
N GLY A 2 -12.27 2.40 -16.50
CA GLY A 2 -11.52 2.29 -15.25
C GLY A 2 -10.68 1.03 -15.24
N ALA A 3 -9.39 1.16 -14.95
CA ALA A 3 -8.54 -0.01 -14.77
C ALA A 3 -8.91 -0.65 -13.43
N ASP A 4 -9.75 -1.69 -13.50
CA ASP A 4 -9.94 -2.63 -12.41
C ASP A 4 -8.59 -3.32 -12.14
N ALA A 5 -8.02 -3.03 -10.98
CA ALA A 5 -6.72 -3.54 -10.56
C ALA A 5 -6.86 -4.34 -9.27
N PHE A 6 -6.16 -5.47 -9.18
CA PHE A 6 -6.00 -6.25 -7.98
C PHE A 6 -4.58 -6.04 -7.44
N ILE A 7 -4.49 -5.38 -6.30
CA ILE A 7 -3.23 -5.05 -5.64
C ILE A 7 -2.89 -6.11 -4.62
N ALA A 8 -1.70 -6.71 -4.76
CA ALA A 8 -1.09 -7.51 -3.72
C ALA A 8 0.00 -6.68 -3.04
N PHE A 9 -0.06 -6.55 -1.72
CA PHE A 9 0.83 -5.67 -0.95
C PHE A 9 1.23 -6.34 0.36
N TYR A 10 2.48 -6.18 0.80
CA TYR A 10 2.91 -6.61 2.14
C TYR A 10 3.27 -5.40 2.99
N GLY A 11 2.54 -5.19 4.08
CA GLY A 11 2.71 -4.00 4.89
C GLY A 11 1.53 -3.71 5.81
N ILE A 12 1.40 -2.44 6.18
CA ILE A 12 0.33 -1.95 7.04
C ILE A 12 -0.67 -1.15 6.20
N LYS A 13 -1.96 -1.26 6.55
CA LYS A 13 -3.06 -0.54 5.91
C LYS A 13 -3.66 0.47 6.88
N PHE A 14 -3.86 1.68 6.41
CA PHE A 14 -4.64 2.71 7.10
C PHE A 14 -5.89 3.00 6.27
N GLY A 15 -7.04 3.12 6.94
CA GLY A 15 -8.19 3.82 6.36
C GLY A 15 -7.93 5.32 6.37
N LEU A 16 -8.33 5.99 5.30
CA LEU A 16 -8.33 7.43 5.18
C LEU A 16 -9.79 7.90 5.03
N ASP A 17 -10.11 9.01 5.69
CA ASP A 17 -11.44 9.61 5.64
C ASP A 17 -11.68 10.21 4.25
N PRO A 18 -12.75 9.81 3.53
CA PRO A 18 -13.07 10.38 2.22
C PRO A 18 -13.44 11.87 2.26
N ASP A 19 -13.88 12.38 3.42
CA ASP A 19 -14.24 13.79 3.58
C ASP A 19 -13.02 14.70 3.90
N ASP A 20 -11.85 14.11 4.14
CA ASP A 20 -10.59 14.81 4.43
C ASP A 20 -9.71 14.93 3.17
N GLU A 21 -10.11 15.81 2.25
CA GLU A 21 -9.40 16.04 0.98
C GLU A 21 -7.91 16.39 1.19
N GLU A 22 -7.57 17.15 2.24
CA GLU A 22 -6.18 17.49 2.55
C GLU A 22 -5.39 16.24 2.99
N GLY A 23 -6.00 15.36 3.78
CA GLY A 23 -5.41 14.10 4.23
C GLY A 23 -5.19 13.08 3.10
N LEU A 24 -6.01 13.11 2.05
CA LEU A 24 -5.88 12.22 0.89
C LEU A 24 -4.64 12.53 0.05
N ASP A 25 -4.37 13.82 -0.18
CA ASP A 25 -3.21 14.29 -0.94
C ASP A 25 -1.96 14.49 -0.06
N ALA A 26 -2.08 14.35 1.26
CA ALA A 26 -0.99 14.60 2.20
C ALA A 26 0.24 13.72 1.94
N CYS A 27 0.03 12.48 1.48
CA CYS A 27 1.15 11.59 1.14
C CYS A 27 1.91 12.07 -0.11
N ASP A 28 1.19 12.53 -1.13
CA ASP A 28 1.75 12.97 -2.41
C ASP A 28 2.42 14.33 -2.29
N THR A 29 1.80 15.25 -1.54
CA THR A 29 2.38 16.56 -1.18
C THR A 29 3.49 16.45 -0.13
N GLY A 30 3.64 15.28 0.50
CA GLY A 30 4.71 15.00 1.47
C GLY A 30 4.48 15.62 2.84
N SER A 31 3.24 16.00 3.19
CA SER A 31 2.85 16.50 4.52
C SER A 31 2.41 15.37 5.47
N ASP A 32 2.07 14.18 4.96
CA ASP A 32 1.70 13.03 5.80
C ASP A 32 2.92 12.44 6.52
N VAL A 33 2.91 12.51 7.85
CA VAL A 33 3.99 12.02 8.72
C VAL A 33 4.25 10.52 8.54
N ARG A 34 3.20 9.72 8.29
CA ARG A 34 3.34 8.27 8.04
C ARG A 34 4.08 8.05 6.72
N CYS A 35 3.76 8.80 5.68
CA CYS A 35 4.47 8.72 4.40
C CYS A 35 5.91 9.21 4.48
N GLN A 36 6.18 10.29 5.22
CA GLN A 36 7.54 10.76 5.49
C GLN A 36 8.37 9.69 6.22
N LYS A 37 7.81 9.09 7.28
CA LYS A 37 8.44 7.99 8.03
C LYS A 37 8.69 6.76 7.18
N ALA A 38 7.75 6.39 6.31
CA ALA A 38 7.92 5.27 5.38
C ALA A 38 9.07 5.54 4.39
N ARG A 39 9.08 6.72 3.77
CA ARG A 39 10.09 7.10 2.77
C ARG A 39 11.49 7.20 3.38
N SER A 40 11.63 7.66 4.64
CA SER A 40 12.93 7.79 5.31
C SER A 40 13.64 6.45 5.53
N VAL A 41 12.89 5.34 5.62
CA VAL A 41 13.44 3.97 5.72
C VAL A 41 13.34 3.19 4.41
N GLY A 42 12.94 3.85 3.31
CA GLY A 42 12.82 3.24 2.00
C GLY A 42 11.70 2.21 1.89
N LEU A 43 10.57 2.43 2.58
CA LEU A 43 9.31 1.72 2.33
C LEU A 43 8.50 2.44 1.24
N GLU A 44 7.69 1.66 0.53
CA GLU A 44 6.75 2.18 -0.45
C GLU A 44 5.46 2.63 0.21
N THR A 45 4.83 3.65 -0.37
CA THR A 45 3.50 4.14 -0.01
C THR A 45 2.58 3.96 -1.20
N TYR A 46 1.37 3.45 -0.99
CA TYR A 46 0.36 3.34 -2.05
C TYR A 46 -0.99 3.78 -1.53
N THR A 47 -1.52 4.84 -2.11
CA THR A 47 -2.84 5.40 -1.79
C THR A 47 -3.83 5.02 -2.88
N GLY A 48 -5.07 4.73 -2.50
CA GLY A 48 -6.11 4.38 -3.44
C GLY A 48 -7.50 4.41 -2.81
N ARG A 49 -8.49 4.08 -3.63
CA ARG A 49 -9.89 3.95 -3.23
C ARG A 49 -10.38 2.55 -3.56
N MET A 50 -11.27 1.97 -2.74
CA MET A 50 -11.78 0.62 -3.02
C MET A 50 -12.73 0.61 -4.24
N THR A 51 -13.79 1.41 -4.18
CA THR A 51 -14.83 1.62 -5.20
C THR A 51 -15.48 3.01 -5.02
N ASP A 52 -16.38 3.46 -5.90
CA ASP A 52 -17.10 4.72 -5.68
C ASP A 52 -17.95 4.67 -4.40
N GLY A 53 -17.81 5.70 -3.57
CA GLY A 53 -18.47 5.83 -2.27
C GLY A 53 -17.74 5.16 -1.10
N GLU A 54 -16.67 4.38 -1.34
CA GLU A 54 -15.92 3.71 -0.27
C GLU A 54 -14.68 4.47 0.20
N ASP A 55 -14.24 4.10 1.40
CA ASP A 55 -13.11 4.68 2.10
C ASP A 55 -11.82 4.60 1.27
N TYR A 56 -11.05 5.68 1.36
CA TYR A 56 -9.70 5.69 0.86
C TYR A 56 -8.80 4.86 1.77
N PHE A 57 -7.69 4.40 1.22
CA PHE A 57 -6.70 3.66 2.00
C PHE A 57 -5.29 4.15 1.69
N LEU A 58 -4.41 3.97 2.66
CA LEU A 58 -2.97 4.12 2.54
C LEU A 58 -2.28 2.83 2.95
N TYR A 59 -1.49 2.28 2.04
CA TYR A 59 -0.55 1.20 2.33
C TYR A 59 0.85 1.75 2.58
N ILE A 60 1.54 1.15 3.56
CA ILE A 60 2.96 1.39 3.84
C ILE A 60 3.68 0.04 3.93
N GLY A 61 4.67 -0.20 3.08
CA GLY A 61 5.34 -1.49 2.99
C GLY A 61 6.03 -1.73 1.65
N THR A 62 5.63 -2.79 0.95
CA THR A 62 6.13 -3.13 -0.39
C THR A 62 5.01 -3.72 -1.24
N ARG A 63 4.82 -3.19 -2.44
CA ARG A 63 3.86 -3.75 -3.41
C ARG A 63 4.44 -5.02 -4.03
N LEU A 64 3.68 -6.10 -3.92
CA LEU A 64 4.04 -7.40 -4.47
C LEU A 64 3.61 -7.53 -5.93
N ALA A 65 2.43 -7.01 -6.26
CA ALA A 65 1.90 -6.99 -7.62
C ALA A 65 0.77 -5.97 -7.78
N SER A 66 0.55 -5.55 -9.01
CA SER A 66 -0.67 -4.90 -9.46
C SER A 66 -1.17 -5.73 -10.63
N LEU A 67 -2.21 -6.52 -10.43
CA LEU A 67 -2.78 -7.39 -11.45
C LEU A 67 -3.96 -6.70 -12.12
N GLY A 68 -4.09 -6.78 -13.43
CA GLY A 68 -5.18 -6.12 -14.15
C GLY A 68 -5.00 -6.21 -15.65
N ILE A 69 -6.03 -5.83 -16.42
CA ILE A 69 -5.97 -5.88 -17.90
C ILE A 69 -4.84 -4.98 -18.42
N GLU A 70 -4.63 -3.84 -17.76
CA GLU A 70 -3.57 -2.86 -18.08
C GLU A 70 -2.30 -3.05 -17.22
N HIS A 71 -2.29 -4.02 -16.31
CA HIS A 71 -1.17 -4.28 -15.41
C HIS A 71 -0.62 -5.69 -15.60
N ASP A 72 0.08 -6.23 -14.59
CA ASP A 72 0.61 -7.58 -14.66
C ASP A 72 -0.56 -8.57 -14.84
N GLN A 73 -0.49 -9.43 -15.84
CA GLN A 73 -1.51 -10.45 -16.05
C GLN A 73 -1.26 -11.68 -15.16
N TYR A 74 -0.03 -11.81 -14.66
CA TYR A 74 0.42 -12.93 -13.86
C TYR A 74 1.67 -12.53 -13.08
N VAL A 75 1.75 -12.97 -11.82
CA VAL A 75 2.92 -12.77 -10.96
C VAL A 75 3.19 -14.05 -10.18
N THR A 76 4.46 -14.34 -9.93
CA THR A 76 4.88 -15.40 -9.03
C THR A 76 5.88 -14.87 -8.03
N GLN A 77 5.76 -15.29 -6.79
CA GLN A 77 6.74 -15.06 -5.74
C GLN A 77 7.06 -16.39 -5.08
N SER A 78 8.34 -16.72 -4.97
CA SER A 78 8.78 -17.88 -4.21
C SER A 78 8.61 -17.64 -2.71
N VAL A 79 8.58 -18.72 -1.92
CA VAL A 79 8.49 -18.61 -0.46
C VAL A 79 9.73 -17.91 0.10
N GLU A 80 10.91 -18.14 -0.47
CA GLU A 80 12.16 -17.50 -0.08
C GLU A 80 12.13 -15.99 -0.35
N GLN A 81 11.56 -15.58 -1.50
CA GLN A 81 11.39 -14.17 -1.86
C GLN A 81 10.42 -13.48 -0.90
N LEU A 82 9.27 -14.10 -0.64
CA LEU A 82 8.28 -13.58 0.32
C LEU A 82 8.85 -13.47 1.73
N SER A 83 9.58 -14.49 2.19
CA SER A 83 10.17 -14.50 3.53
C SER A 83 11.24 -13.42 3.70
N SER A 84 12.09 -13.25 2.68
CA SER A 84 13.14 -12.22 2.68
C SER A 84 12.54 -10.81 2.64
N LEU A 85 11.51 -10.62 1.81
CA LEU A 85 10.76 -9.36 1.74
C LEU A 85 10.08 -9.06 3.08
N ALA A 86 9.43 -10.05 3.69
CA ALA A 86 8.75 -9.89 4.96
C ALA A 86 9.71 -9.46 6.07
N ALA A 87 10.88 -10.09 6.17
CA ALA A 87 11.92 -9.73 7.12
C ALA A 87 12.40 -8.28 6.91
N ASN A 88 12.61 -7.87 5.66
CA ASN A 88 13.04 -6.52 5.32
C ASN A 88 11.97 -5.46 5.69
N VAL A 89 10.72 -5.68 5.30
CA VAL A 89 9.61 -4.77 5.61
C VAL A 89 9.41 -4.66 7.12
N MET A 90 9.45 -5.78 7.86
CA MET A 90 9.36 -5.75 9.33
C MET A 90 10.49 -4.93 9.97
N ALA A 91 11.73 -5.10 9.51
CA ALA A 91 12.87 -4.35 10.03
C ALA A 91 12.71 -2.84 9.77
N LYS A 92 12.28 -2.45 8.58
CA LYS A 92 12.04 -1.05 8.21
C LYS A 92 10.88 -0.43 8.97
N LEU A 93 9.76 -1.14 9.12
CA LEU A 93 8.62 -0.67 9.90
C LEU A 93 9.00 -0.41 11.37
N ARG A 94 9.81 -1.30 11.96
CA ARG A 94 10.36 -1.09 13.31
C ARG A 94 11.28 0.13 13.38
N ALA A 95 12.16 0.30 12.39
CA ALA A 95 13.07 1.46 12.33
C ALA A 95 12.31 2.79 12.19
N ALA A 96 11.16 2.79 11.51
CA ALA A 96 10.26 3.94 11.37
C ALA A 96 9.24 4.06 12.53
N GLU A 97 9.34 3.21 13.55
CA GLU A 97 8.49 3.19 14.75
C GLU A 97 7.00 3.00 14.45
N PHE A 98 6.67 2.22 13.41
CA PHE A 98 5.29 1.79 13.19
C PHE A 98 4.92 0.68 14.18
N PRO A 99 3.88 0.86 15.02
CA PRO A 99 3.49 -0.13 16.03
C PRO A 99 2.71 -1.32 15.43
N GLN A 100 2.14 -1.17 14.23
CA GLN A 100 1.34 -2.21 13.59
C GLN A 100 2.24 -3.33 13.03
N SER A 101 1.74 -4.56 13.09
CA SER A 101 2.38 -5.69 12.41
C SER A 101 2.01 -5.67 10.93
N PRO A 102 2.96 -5.90 10.00
CA PRO A 102 2.63 -6.00 8.58
C PRO A 102 1.89 -7.30 8.27
N GLU A 103 1.01 -7.24 7.29
CA GLU A 103 0.19 -8.35 6.80
C GLU A 103 0.27 -8.42 5.27
N LEU A 104 -0.13 -9.57 4.71
CA LEU A 104 -0.37 -9.73 3.28
C LEU A 104 -1.77 -9.21 2.95
N HIS A 105 -1.82 -8.16 2.13
CA HIS A 105 -3.05 -7.54 1.67
C HIS A 105 -3.29 -7.90 0.20
N PHE A 106 -4.53 -8.25 -0.09
CA PHE A 106 -5.02 -8.57 -1.41
C PHE A 106 -6.29 -7.77 -1.62
N GLN A 107 -6.25 -6.78 -2.50
CA GLN A 107 -7.34 -5.82 -2.62
C GLN A 107 -7.68 -5.54 -4.07
N PHE A 108 -8.96 -5.64 -4.41
CA PHE A 108 -9.48 -5.13 -5.66
C PHE A 108 -9.74 -3.61 -5.55
N VAL A 109 -9.36 -2.89 -6.59
CA VAL A 109 -9.50 -1.45 -6.77
C VAL A 109 -10.22 -1.26 -8.09
N GLY A 110 -11.48 -0.83 -8.03
CA GLY A 110 -12.31 -0.59 -9.20
C GLY A 110 -12.68 0.88 -9.32
N GLN A 111 -12.81 1.37 -10.56
CA GLN A 111 -13.43 2.67 -10.85
C GLN A 111 -14.76 2.41 -11.55
N TYR A 112 -15.85 2.38 -10.80
CA TYR A 112 -17.22 2.36 -11.31
C TYR A 112 -18.19 3.00 -10.35
#